data_AF-A0A9W9KFG0-F1
#
_entry.id   AF-A0A9W9KFG0-F1
#
_cell.length_a   1.000
_cell.length_b   1.000
_cell.length_c   1.000
_cell.angle_alpha   90.00
_cell.angle_beta   90.00
_cell.angle_gamma   90.00
#
_symmetry.space_group_name_H-M   'P 1'
#
loop_
_entity.id
_entity.type
_entity.pdbx_description
1 polymer ?
#
loop_
_entity_poly.entity_id
_entity_poly.type
_entity_poly.pdbx_seq_one_letter_code
_entity_poly.pdbx_strand_id
1 'polypeptide(L)'
;MSSASLYADVHRNHQGAGDARPTALQIIKDEVVGCKLTGKVIVITGATSSIFFETASALSAIRATLLLTARNLEKAENSRLNSLNLSGN
;
A
#
# COMPACT_ATOMS: atom_id res chain seq x y z
N MET A 1 25.18 -12.51 -1.18
CA MET A 1 24.88 -11.67 -0.01
C MET A 1 23.72 -12.32 0.71
N SER A 2 23.86 -12.51 2.03
CA SER A 2 23.00 -13.34 2.87
C SER A 2 21.50 -13.09 2.65
N SER A 3 20.76 -14.16 2.36
CA SER A 3 19.29 -14.19 2.26
C SER A 3 18.67 -14.18 3.67
N ALA A 4 18.89 -13.09 4.41
CA ALA A 4 18.09 -12.78 5.58
C ALA A 4 16.96 -11.84 5.11
N SER A 5 15.71 -12.23 5.35
CA SER A 5 14.55 -11.36 5.11
C SER A 5 14.74 -10.03 5.85
N LEU A 6 14.56 -8.89 5.15
CA LEU A 6 14.83 -7.52 5.62
C LEU A 6 14.17 -7.21 6.98
N TYR A 7 13.10 -7.93 7.32
CA TYR A 7 12.27 -7.70 8.50
C TYR A 7 12.24 -8.88 9.49
N ALA A 8 13.08 -9.91 9.30
CA ALA A 8 13.03 -11.14 10.11
C ALA A 8 13.12 -10.87 11.63
N ASP A 9 13.92 -9.88 12.03
CA ASP A 9 14.16 -9.56 13.44
C ASP A 9 12.98 -8.84 14.10
N VAL A 10 12.31 -7.95 13.37
CA VAL A 10 11.13 -7.23 13.88
C VAL A 10 9.88 -8.11 13.93
N HIS A 11 9.87 -9.23 13.20
CA HIS A 11 8.82 -10.24 13.26
C HIS A 11 9.00 -11.27 14.40
N ARG A 12 10.10 -11.22 15.17
CA ARG A 12 10.33 -12.16 16.28
C ARG A 12 9.48 -11.88 17.52
N ASN A 13 9.09 -10.63 17.76
CA ASN A 13 8.33 -10.24 18.94
C ASN A 13 7.27 -9.18 18.59
N HIS A 14 5.99 -9.56 18.69
CA HIS A 14 4.86 -8.71 18.32
C HIS A 14 4.35 -7.94 19.54
N GLN A 15 4.23 -6.62 19.44
CA GLN A 15 3.75 -5.75 20.53
C GLN A 15 2.38 -5.12 20.24
N GLY A 16 1.74 -5.50 19.14
CA GLY A 16 0.40 -5.04 18.77
C GLY A 16 0.43 -3.94 17.72
N ALA A 17 -0.57 -3.07 17.73
CA ALA A 17 -0.68 -1.99 16.76
C ALA A 17 0.43 -0.94 16.98
N GLY A 18 1.12 -0.53 15.91
CA GLY A 18 2.23 0.42 15.98
C GLY A 18 3.55 -0.17 16.48
N ASP A 19 3.69 -1.50 16.47
CA ASP A 19 4.96 -2.15 16.79
C ASP A 19 6.04 -1.97 15.69
N ALA A 20 7.21 -2.57 15.90
CA ALA A 20 8.37 -2.39 15.04
C ALA A 20 8.24 -3.04 13.65
N ARG A 21 7.14 -3.74 13.35
CA ARG A 21 6.92 -4.33 12.03
C ARG A 21 6.72 -3.23 10.98
N PRO A 22 7.17 -3.46 9.74
CA PRO A 22 7.20 -2.42 8.74
C PRO A 22 5.79 -1.99 8.32
N THR A 23 5.64 -0.70 8.06
CA THR A 23 4.46 -0.11 7.43
C THR A 23 4.44 -0.39 5.92
N ALA A 24 3.27 -0.29 5.29
CA ALA A 24 3.17 -0.43 3.84
C ALA A 24 4.08 0.56 3.10
N LEU A 25 4.23 1.78 3.63
CA LEU A 25 5.10 2.81 3.06
C LEU A 25 6.60 2.44 3.15
N GLN A 26 7.04 1.83 4.25
CA GLN A 26 8.42 1.35 4.40
C GLN A 26 8.71 0.23 3.39
N ILE A 27 7.79 -0.74 3.26
CA ILE A 27 7.92 -1.83 2.29
C ILE A 27 8.05 -1.28 0.87
N ILE A 28 7.19 -0.32 0.47
CA ILE A 28 7.28 0.28 -0.86
C ILE A 28 8.60 1.04 -1.06
N LYS A 29 9.10 1.75 -0.05
CA LYS A 29 10.40 2.43 -0.13
C LYS A 29 11.56 1.45 -0.27
N ASP A 30 11.54 0.35 0.47
CA ASP A 30 12.65 -0.61 0.50
C ASP A 30 12.67 -1.52 -0.75
N GLU A 31 11.48 -1.91 -1.26
CA GLU A 31 11.35 -2.84 -2.40
C GLU A 31 11.27 -2.14 -3.76
N VAL A 32 10.75 -0.91 -3.81
CA VAL A 32 10.51 -0.15 -5.06
C VAL A 32 11.55 0.96 -5.28
N VAL A 33 12.73 0.82 -4.67
CA VAL A 33 13.90 1.65 -4.98
C VAL A 33 14.17 1.59 -6.49
N GLY A 34 14.02 2.72 -7.18
CA GLY A 34 14.30 2.84 -8.62
C GLY A 34 13.10 2.72 -9.57
N CYS A 35 11.86 2.95 -9.12
CA CYS A 35 10.72 3.23 -10.02
C CYS A 35 10.29 2.08 -10.95
N LYS A 36 10.50 0.81 -10.57
CA LYS A 36 10.17 -0.40 -11.38
C LYS A 36 8.71 -0.49 -11.87
N LEU A 37 7.79 0.21 -11.20
CA LEU A 37 6.35 0.17 -11.48
C LEU A 37 5.82 1.43 -12.17
N THR A 38 6.71 2.34 -12.61
CA THR A 38 6.30 3.56 -13.33
C THR A 38 5.60 3.21 -14.63
N GLY A 39 4.42 3.80 -14.87
CA GLY A 39 3.63 3.54 -16.08
C GLY A 39 2.99 2.15 -16.12
N LYS A 40 3.02 1.40 -15.00
CA LYS A 40 2.25 0.16 -14.83
C LYS A 40 0.89 0.45 -14.21
N VAL A 41 -0.07 -0.41 -14.53
CA VAL A 41 -1.40 -0.40 -13.93
C VAL A 41 -1.46 -1.48 -12.85
N ILE A 42 -1.86 -1.11 -11.64
CA ILE A 42 -2.02 -2.00 -10.50
C ILE A 42 -3.51 -2.08 -10.17
N VAL A 43 -4.07 -3.28 -10.17
CA VAL A 43 -5.47 -3.53 -9.83
C VAL A 43 -5.54 -4.02 -8.39
N ILE A 44 -6.19 -3.27 -7.51
CA ILE A 44 -6.41 -3.64 -6.11
C ILE A 44 -7.85 -4.08 -5.94
N THR A 45 -8.04 -5.35 -5.59
CA THR A 45 -9.37 -5.92 -5.32
C THR A 45 -9.76 -5.77 -3.86
N GLY A 46 -11.02 -5.39 -3.59
CA GLY A 46 -11.51 -5.28 -2.21
C GLY A 46 -11.02 -4.02 -1.49
N ALA A 47 -10.73 -2.96 -2.24
CA ALA A 47 -10.16 -1.70 -1.75
C ALA A 47 -10.97 -1.01 -0.63
N THR A 48 -12.22 -1.42 -0.41
CA THR A 48 -13.11 -0.90 0.64
C THR A 48 -12.78 -1.40 2.05
N SER A 49 -11.74 -2.23 2.21
CA SER A 49 -11.29 -2.70 3.53
C SER A 49 -10.15 -1.82 4.07
N SER A 50 -10.08 -1.71 5.39
CA SER A 50 -9.15 -0.80 6.09
C SER A 50 -7.68 -1.04 5.73
N ILE A 51 -7.28 -2.29 5.50
CA ILE A 51 -5.89 -2.63 5.15
C ILE A 51 -5.52 -2.23 3.73
N PHE A 52 -6.48 -2.28 2.79
CA PHE A 52 -6.21 -1.91 1.40
C PHE A 52 -6.13 -0.40 1.21
N PHE A 53 -6.69 0.40 2.11
CA PHE A 53 -6.51 1.85 2.11
C PHE A 53 -5.04 2.23 2.33
N GLU A 54 -4.38 1.65 3.33
CA GLU A 54 -2.97 1.93 3.60
C GLU A 54 -2.07 1.45 2.45
N THR A 55 -2.38 0.28 1.87
CA THR A 55 -1.69 -0.22 0.69
C THR A 55 -1.87 0.70 -0.53
N ALA A 56 -3.09 1.16 -0.80
CA ALA A 56 -3.36 2.07 -1.92
C ALA A 56 -2.66 3.43 -1.71
N SER A 57 -2.59 3.92 -0.47
CA SER A 57 -1.86 5.14 -0.12
C SER A 57 -0.35 4.97 -0.29
N ALA A 58 0.22 3.85 0.14
CA ALA A 58 1.64 3.56 -0.08
C ALA A 58 1.98 3.42 -1.58
N LEU A 59 1.07 2.83 -2.36
CA LEU A 59 1.22 2.68 -3.81
C LEU A 59 0.89 3.95 -4.60
N SER A 60 0.20 4.94 -4.04
CA SER A 60 0.01 6.23 -4.73
C SER A 60 1.29 7.06 -4.72
N ALA A 61 2.20 6.78 -3.79
CA ALA A 61 3.52 7.40 -3.72
C ALA A 61 4.46 6.99 -4.87
N ILE A 62 4.12 5.93 -5.63
CA ILE A 62 4.84 5.52 -6.83
C ILE A 62 4.09 6.00 -8.07
N ARG A 63 4.80 6.28 -9.17
CA ARG A 63 4.23 6.73 -10.46
C ARG A 63 3.50 5.60 -11.22
N ALA A 64 2.72 4.79 -10.52
CA ALA A 64 1.87 3.75 -11.07
C ALA A 64 0.41 4.24 -11.14
N THR A 65 -0.37 3.66 -12.05
CA THR A 65 -1.82 3.90 -12.11
C THR A 65 -2.53 2.88 -11.22
N LEU A 66 -3.33 3.34 -10.28
CA LEU A 66 -4.09 2.47 -9.39
C LEU A 66 -5.54 2.33 -9.85
N LEU A 67 -5.98 1.08 -10.05
CA LEU A 67 -7.38 0.73 -10.28
C LEU A 67 -7.92 0.03 -9.05
N LEU A 68 -8.81 0.71 -8.32
CA LEU A 68 -9.39 0.19 -7.08
C LEU A 68 -10.76 -0.40 -7.37
N THR A 69 -10.92 -1.71 -7.15
CA THR A 69 -12.21 -2.37 -7.36
C THR A 69 -12.95 -2.54 -6.04
N ALA A 70 -14.24 -2.20 -6.07
CA ALA A 70 -15.15 -2.28 -4.94
C ALA A 70 -16.42 -3.02 -5.36
N ARG A 71 -16.93 -3.87 -4.45
CA ARG A 71 -18.22 -4.55 -4.67
C ARG A 71 -19.41 -3.59 -4.49
N ASN A 72 -19.24 -2.59 -3.65
CA ASN A 72 -20.24 -1.56 -3.39
C ASN A 72 -19.55 -0.20 -3.61
N LEU A 73 -19.98 0.50 -4.66
CA LEU A 73 -19.41 1.79 -5.07
C LEU A 73 -19.69 2.87 -4.03
N GLU A 74 -20.91 2.91 -3.49
CA GLU A 74 -21.33 3.85 -2.42
C GLU A 74 -20.47 3.70 -1.17
N LYS A 75 -20.10 2.46 -0.80
CA LYS A 75 -19.17 2.21 0.31
C LYS A 75 -17.75 2.66 -0.02
N ALA A 76 -17.35 2.57 -1.29
CA ALA A 76 -16.03 3.05 -1.74
C ALA A 76 -15.96 4.58 -1.74
N GLU A 77 -17.01 5.25 -2.20
CA GLU A 77 -17.15 6.71 -2.21
C GLU A 77 -17.21 7.28 -0.80
N ASN A 78 -17.93 6.62 0.11
CA ASN A 78 -17.98 6.97 1.54
C ASN A 78 -16.74 6.54 2.33
N SER A 79 -15.84 5.75 1.73
CA SER A 79 -14.55 5.40 2.35
C SER A 79 -13.55 6.52 2.10
N ARG A 80 -12.46 6.54 2.89
CA ARG A 80 -11.33 7.46 2.67
C ARG A 80 -10.69 7.35 1.28
N LEU A 81 -11.08 6.40 0.43
CA LEU A 81 -10.61 6.28 -0.95
C LEU A 81 -10.82 7.55 -1.78
N ASN A 82 -11.87 8.34 -1.52
CA ASN A 82 -12.07 9.61 -2.21
C ASN A 82 -10.88 10.57 -2.05
N SER A 83 -10.15 10.52 -0.93
CA SER A 83 -8.97 11.37 -0.72
C SER A 83 -7.75 10.97 -1.56
N LEU A 84 -7.73 9.75 -2.14
CA LEU A 84 -6.65 9.27 -3.00
C LEU A 84 -6.83 9.70 -4.47
N ASN A 85 -8.02 10.14 -4.87
CA ASN A 85 -8.34 10.62 -6.22
C ASN A 85 -7.98 12.10 -6.47
N LEU A 86 -7.29 12.77 -5.54
CA LEU A 86 -7.02 14.21 -5.60
C LEU A 86 -5.62 14.60 -6.10
N SER A 87 -4.79 13.66 -6.55
CA SER A 87 -3.49 13.96 -7.17
C SER A 87 -3.51 13.70 -8.68
N GLY A 88 -4.49 14.27 -9.37
CA GLY A 88 -4.43 14.49 -10.82
C GLY A 88 -3.76 15.82 -11.13
N ASN A 89 -2.46 15.95 -10.83
CA ASN A 89 -1.51 16.84 -11.50
C ASN A 89 -0.09 16.58 -10.98
#